data_AF-A0A4Y2X5U4-F1
#
_entry.id   AF-A0A4Y2X5U4-F1
#
_cell.length_a   1.000
_cell.length_b   1.000
_cell.length_c   1.000
_cell.angle_alpha   90.00
_cell.angle_beta   90.00
_cell.angle_gamma   90.00
#
_symmetry.space_group_name_H-M   'P 1'
#
loop_
_entity.id
_entity.type
_entity.pdbx_description
1 polymer ?
#
loop_
_entity_poly.entity_id
_entity_poly.type
_entity_poly.pdbx_seq_one_letter_code
_entity_poly.pdbx_strand_id
1 'polypeptide(L)'
;MSTDEKIKKPFMKFDPVPQPHFIPGYTGFCPDLPRTVGASFGRVTNEILKTQPRIAGRLQSLSTEVAHPAKVAEKCNRDFESEKRLINSRYPGDGRRILSDYIPAGYTGHVPHNTEPVGVSFTKGCVSSVAQFIRDQAEVRNDNP
;
A
#
# COMPACT_ATOMS: atom_id res chain seq x y z
N MET A 1 -0.01 46.27 -19.47
CA MET A 1 -1.23 46.16 -18.64
C MET A 1 -1.59 44.70 -18.56
N SER A 2 -1.17 44.00 -17.51
CA SER A 2 -1.46 42.58 -17.29
C SER A 2 -2.13 42.47 -15.93
N THR A 3 -3.43 42.20 -15.92
CA THR A 3 -4.23 42.04 -14.69
C THR A 3 -4.06 40.61 -14.19
N ASP A 4 -3.23 40.43 -13.16
CA ASP A 4 -3.22 39.23 -12.33
C ASP A 4 -4.54 39.17 -11.54
N GLU A 5 -5.52 38.47 -12.11
CA GLU A 5 -6.79 38.21 -11.45
C GLU A 5 -6.55 37.21 -10.31
N LYS A 6 -6.44 37.75 -9.08
CA LYS A 6 -6.38 36.98 -7.84
C LYS A 6 -7.56 36.00 -7.79
N ILE A 7 -7.27 34.73 -8.03
CA ILE A 7 -8.19 33.61 -7.80
C ILE A 7 -8.71 33.74 -6.36
N LYS A 8 -9.98 34.10 -6.22
CA LYS A 8 -10.65 34.21 -4.93
C LYS A 8 -10.65 32.82 -4.31
N LYS A 9 -9.94 32.66 -3.20
CA LYS A 9 -9.95 31.45 -2.37
C LYS A 9 -11.42 31.06 -2.11
N PRO A 10 -11.80 29.77 -2.24
CA PRO A 10 -13.19 29.37 -2.15
C PRO A 10 -13.79 29.79 -0.80
N PHE A 11 -15.03 30.29 -0.85
CA PHE A 11 -15.79 30.84 0.28
C PHE A 11 -16.01 29.83 1.42
N MET A 12 -15.86 28.53 1.15
CA MET A 12 -15.95 27.47 2.14
C MET A 12 -14.57 26.90 2.46
N LYS A 13 -13.97 27.41 3.53
CA LYS A 13 -12.89 26.69 4.23
C LYS A 13 -13.56 25.60 5.06
N PHE A 14 -13.57 24.36 4.56
CA PHE A 14 -13.85 23.22 5.42
C PHE A 14 -12.62 23.01 6.30
N ASP A 15 -12.69 23.46 7.56
CA ASP A 15 -11.63 23.14 8.52
C ASP A 15 -11.52 21.62 8.60
N PRO A 16 -10.36 21.01 8.29
CA PRO A 16 -10.21 19.57 8.35
C PRO A 16 -10.49 19.11 9.78
N VAL A 17 -11.45 18.22 9.94
CA VAL A 17 -11.77 17.63 11.24
C VAL A 17 -10.57 16.77 11.67
N PRO A 18 -10.03 16.97 12.89
CA PRO A 18 -8.93 16.16 13.38
C PRO A 18 -9.35 14.68 13.46
N GLN A 19 -8.49 13.78 12.98
CA GLN A 19 -8.67 12.34 13.18
C GLN A 19 -8.12 11.93 14.55
N PRO A 20 -8.66 10.88 15.20
CA PRO A 20 -9.78 10.03 14.78
C PRO A 20 -11.16 10.66 15.08
N HIS A 21 -12.17 10.42 14.23
CA HIS A 21 -13.57 10.82 14.43
C HIS A 21 -14.51 9.85 13.69
N PHE A 22 -15.80 9.83 14.04
CA PHE A 22 -16.78 8.99 13.32
C PHE A 22 -17.14 9.61 11.96
N ILE A 23 -17.48 8.77 10.98
CA ILE A 23 -17.96 9.24 9.67
C ILE A 23 -19.35 9.91 9.80
N PRO A 24 -19.61 11.00 9.07
CA PRO A 24 -20.95 11.58 9.03
C PRO A 24 -21.95 10.53 8.50
N GLY A 25 -23.11 10.42 9.15
CA GLY A 25 -24.12 9.40 8.83
C GLY A 25 -23.94 8.07 9.58
N TYR A 26 -22.95 7.96 10.49
CA TYR A 26 -22.85 6.84 11.41
C TYR A 26 -24.11 6.77 12.30
N THR A 27 -24.89 5.71 12.16
CA THR A 27 -26.14 5.46 12.91
C THR A 27 -25.94 4.57 14.14
N GLY A 28 -24.72 4.11 14.39
CA GLY A 28 -24.40 3.26 15.53
C GLY A 28 -24.28 4.02 16.85
N PHE A 29 -23.94 3.29 17.91
CA PHE A 29 -23.76 3.87 19.24
C PHE A 29 -22.54 4.81 19.28
N CYS A 30 -22.78 6.08 19.60
CA CYS A 30 -21.76 7.06 19.94
C CYS A 30 -22.10 7.62 21.33
N PRO A 31 -21.31 7.30 22.36
CA PRO A 31 -21.57 7.80 23.71
C PRO A 31 -21.43 9.32 23.74
N ASP A 32 -22.19 9.99 24.61
CA ASP A 32 -22.10 11.43 24.89
C ASP A 32 -22.42 12.38 23.73
N LEU A 33 -22.57 11.87 22.51
CA LEU A 33 -23.07 12.57 21.34
C LEU A 33 -24.42 13.28 21.60
N PRO A 34 -25.41 12.69 22.30
CA PRO A 34 -26.68 13.37 22.58
C PRO A 34 -26.54 14.51 23.58
N ARG A 35 -25.47 14.55 24.38
CA ARG A 35 -25.25 15.55 25.44
C ARG A 35 -24.54 16.80 24.93
N THR A 36 -24.02 16.76 23.71
CA THR A 36 -23.27 17.83 23.07
C THR A 36 -24.11 18.52 22.00
N VAL A 37 -24.18 19.85 22.04
CA VAL A 37 -24.91 20.68 21.06
C VAL A 37 -24.01 21.82 20.61
N GLY A 38 -24.14 22.27 19.35
CA GLY A 38 -23.45 23.47 18.85
C GLY A 38 -22.06 23.25 18.25
N ALA A 39 -21.63 22.00 18.06
CA ALA A 39 -20.40 21.66 17.34
C ALA A 39 -20.68 20.66 16.21
N SER A 40 -19.80 20.62 15.20
CA SER A 40 -19.94 19.68 14.08
C SER A 40 -19.74 18.24 14.56
N PHE A 41 -20.43 17.30 13.92
CA PHE A 41 -20.38 15.87 14.25
C PHE A 41 -18.94 15.35 14.37
N GLY A 42 -18.07 15.72 13.42
CA GLY A 42 -16.67 15.31 13.45
C GLY A 42 -15.88 15.87 14.64
N ARG A 43 -16.11 17.12 15.05
CA ARG A 43 -15.44 17.72 16.21
C ARG A 43 -15.91 17.09 17.52
N VAL A 44 -17.23 16.95 17.67
CA VAL A 44 -17.85 16.33 18.84
C VAL A 44 -17.33 14.90 19.03
N THR A 45 -17.34 14.12 17.96
CA THR A 45 -16.89 12.73 18.02
C THR A 45 -15.39 12.63 18.26
N ASN A 46 -14.57 13.55 17.73
CA ASN A 46 -13.16 13.62 18.08
C ASN A 46 -12.93 13.84 19.59
N GLU A 47 -13.67 14.76 20.21
CA GLU A 47 -13.58 15.02 21.66
C GLU A 47 -14.04 13.82 22.50
N ILE A 48 -15.14 13.17 22.11
CA ILE A 48 -15.62 11.94 22.77
C ILE A 48 -14.55 10.83 22.71
N LEU A 49 -13.88 10.69 21.56
CA LEU A 49 -12.84 9.67 21.41
C LEU A 49 -11.59 9.98 22.22
N LYS A 50 -11.25 11.25 22.46
CA LYS A 50 -10.16 11.63 23.36
C LYS A 50 -10.44 11.21 24.80
N THR A 51 -11.68 11.29 25.26
CA THR A 51 -12.05 10.92 26.63
C THR A 51 -12.23 9.40 26.81
N GLN A 52 -12.45 8.66 25.72
CA GLN A 52 -12.76 7.23 25.75
C GLN A 52 -11.78 6.40 24.91
N PRO A 53 -10.61 6.05 25.46
CA PRO A 53 -9.55 5.34 24.73
C PRO A 53 -10.00 3.96 24.21
N ARG A 54 -10.95 3.29 24.88
CA ARG A 54 -11.47 1.99 24.44
C ARG A 54 -12.22 2.04 23.11
N ILE A 55 -12.93 3.14 22.85
CA ILE A 55 -13.68 3.32 21.60
C ILE A 55 -12.75 3.92 20.53
N ALA A 56 -11.88 4.85 20.93
CA ALA A 56 -10.85 5.39 20.05
C ALA A 56 -9.95 4.28 19.46
N GLY A 57 -9.52 3.31 20.26
CA GLY A 57 -8.71 2.18 19.79
C GLY A 57 -9.41 1.31 18.74
N ARG A 58 -10.75 1.28 18.68
CA ARG A 58 -11.51 0.58 17.63
C ARG A 58 -11.61 1.38 16.33
N LEU A 59 -11.52 2.70 16.42
CA LEU A 59 -11.55 3.63 15.28
C LEU A 59 -10.15 4.04 14.81
N GLN A 60 -9.12 3.65 15.54
CA GLN A 60 -7.79 3.61 14.99
C GLN A 60 -7.89 2.71 13.76
N SER A 61 -7.79 3.34 12.58
CA SER A 61 -7.30 2.62 11.41
C SER A 61 -6.09 1.82 11.86
N LEU A 62 -5.86 0.62 11.33
CA LEU A 62 -4.69 -0.23 11.63
C LEU A 62 -3.33 0.44 11.28
N SER A 63 -3.31 1.78 11.15
CA SER A 63 -2.40 2.64 10.41
C SER A 63 -1.36 3.36 11.25
N THR A 64 -1.10 2.97 12.49
CA THR A 64 0.22 3.29 13.07
C THR A 64 1.34 2.58 12.31
N GLU A 65 1.03 1.51 11.53
CA GLU A 65 1.99 0.87 10.61
C GLU A 65 1.51 0.65 9.17
N VAL A 66 0.28 1.04 8.80
CA VAL A 66 -0.09 1.11 7.37
C VAL A 66 0.67 2.30 6.79
N ALA A 67 1.88 2.03 6.36
CA ALA A 67 2.72 2.96 5.65
C ALA A 67 1.86 3.71 4.61
N HIS A 68 2.02 5.03 4.56
CA HIS A 68 1.34 5.89 3.60
C HIS A 68 1.31 5.19 2.23
N PRO A 69 0.18 5.13 1.52
CA PRO A 69 0.06 4.32 0.30
C PRO A 69 1.18 4.59 -0.72
N ALA A 70 1.65 5.84 -0.80
CA ALA A 70 2.83 6.19 -1.58
C ALA A 70 4.13 5.51 -1.11
N LYS A 71 4.39 5.41 0.21
CA LYS A 71 5.56 4.72 0.78
C LYS A 71 5.48 3.21 0.56
N VAL A 72 4.29 2.62 0.67
CA VAL A 72 4.07 1.19 0.36
C VAL A 72 4.32 0.92 -1.12
N ALA A 73 3.76 1.75 -2.00
CA ALA A 73 3.99 1.66 -3.44
C ALA A 73 5.48 1.83 -3.77
N GLU A 74 6.17 2.80 -3.16
CA GLU A 74 7.61 3.01 -3.34
C GLU A 74 8.40 1.77 -2.91
N LYS A 75 8.12 1.21 -1.73
CA LYS A 75 8.75 -0.05 -1.26
C LYS A 75 8.51 -1.18 -2.25
N CYS A 76 7.25 -1.42 -2.64
CA CYS A 76 6.87 -2.47 -3.56
C CYS A 76 7.52 -2.32 -4.95
N ASN A 77 7.74 -1.08 -5.41
CA ASN A 77 8.47 -0.80 -6.64
C ASN A 77 9.97 -1.06 -6.48
N ARG A 78 10.58 -0.69 -5.35
CA ARG A 78 12.00 -1.00 -5.07
C ARG A 78 12.23 -2.51 -5.00
N ASP A 79 11.35 -3.22 -4.32
CA ASP A 79 11.40 -4.68 -4.21
C ASP A 79 11.35 -5.30 -5.64
N PHE A 80 10.40 -4.85 -6.47
CA PHE A 80 10.26 -5.34 -7.84
C PHE A 80 11.49 -5.07 -8.74
N GLU A 81 12.08 -3.88 -8.66
CA GLU A 81 13.29 -3.56 -9.43
C GLU A 81 14.52 -4.34 -8.93
N SER A 82 14.61 -4.63 -7.62
CA SER A 82 15.66 -5.50 -7.09
C SER A 82 15.58 -6.93 -7.62
N GLU A 83 14.36 -7.46 -7.80
CA GLU A 83 14.12 -8.80 -8.35
C GLU A 83 14.53 -8.89 -9.81
N LYS A 84 14.19 -7.89 -10.64
CA LYS A 84 14.67 -7.82 -12.03
C LYS A 84 16.20 -7.83 -12.11
N ARG A 85 16.88 -7.10 -11.22
CA ARG A 85 18.35 -7.08 -11.17
C ARG A 85 18.92 -8.46 -10.84
N LEU A 86 18.31 -9.18 -9.90
CA LEU A 86 18.71 -10.54 -9.53
C LEU A 86 18.53 -11.53 -10.70
N ILE A 87 17.42 -11.43 -11.42
CA ILE A 87 17.16 -12.24 -12.62
C ILE A 87 18.19 -11.94 -13.72
N ASN A 88 18.53 -10.66 -13.89
CA ASN A 88 19.49 -10.22 -14.89
C ASN A 88 20.96 -10.51 -14.51
N SER A 89 21.28 -10.75 -13.24
CA SER A 89 22.63 -11.09 -12.79
C SER A 89 23.04 -12.55 -13.01
N ARG A 90 22.14 -13.42 -13.47
CA ARG A 90 22.48 -14.84 -13.76
C ARG A 90 23.59 -14.96 -14.80
N TYR A 91 24.47 -15.96 -14.70
CA TYR A 91 25.61 -16.08 -15.62
C TYR A 91 25.15 -16.28 -17.08
N PRO A 92 25.74 -15.60 -18.07
CA PRO A 92 25.37 -15.74 -19.49
C PRO A 92 25.67 -17.13 -20.11
N GLY A 93 26.33 -18.04 -19.36
CA GLY A 93 26.62 -19.41 -19.80
C GLY A 93 25.51 -20.45 -19.51
N ASP A 94 24.47 -20.09 -18.76
CA ASP A 94 23.45 -21.02 -18.23
C ASP A 94 22.27 -21.26 -19.20
N GLY A 95 22.53 -21.14 -20.50
CA GLY A 95 21.53 -21.35 -21.56
C GLY A 95 20.65 -20.13 -21.88
N ARG A 96 19.54 -20.39 -22.60
CA ARG A 96 18.65 -19.35 -23.12
C ARG A 96 17.87 -18.72 -21.96
N ARG A 97 18.03 -17.41 -21.77
CA ARG A 97 17.27 -16.59 -20.79
C ARG A 97 15.82 -16.38 -21.22
N ILE A 98 15.03 -17.46 -21.24
CA ILE A 98 13.61 -17.41 -21.61
C ILE A 98 12.80 -16.66 -20.53
N LEU A 99 13.16 -16.83 -19.27
CA LEU A 99 12.54 -16.15 -18.12
C LEU A 99 13.39 -14.95 -17.68
N SER A 100 13.45 -13.90 -18.51
CA SER A 100 14.18 -12.66 -18.22
C SER A 100 13.39 -11.74 -17.26
N ASP A 101 13.83 -10.49 -17.13
CA ASP A 101 13.15 -9.42 -16.39
C ASP A 101 11.78 -9.02 -16.94
N TYR A 102 11.41 -9.55 -18.12
CA TYR A 102 10.13 -9.34 -18.75
C TYR A 102 9.60 -10.64 -19.35
N ILE A 103 8.52 -11.15 -18.76
CA ILE A 103 7.78 -12.31 -19.25
C ILE A 103 6.44 -11.80 -19.82
N PRO A 104 6.17 -12.02 -21.12
CA PRO A 104 4.98 -11.47 -21.78
C PRO A 104 3.71 -12.14 -21.26
N ALA A 105 2.59 -11.40 -21.25
CA ALA A 105 1.29 -11.84 -20.72
C ALA A 105 0.59 -12.97 -21.51
N GLY A 106 1.26 -13.58 -22.48
CA GLY A 106 0.82 -14.78 -23.22
C GLY A 106 1.85 -15.92 -23.18
N TYR A 107 2.83 -15.84 -22.28
CA TYR A 107 3.80 -16.91 -22.08
C TYR A 107 3.11 -18.13 -21.50
N THR A 108 3.10 -19.22 -22.26
CA THR A 108 2.48 -20.51 -21.88
C THR A 108 3.48 -21.53 -21.35
N GLY A 109 4.77 -21.18 -21.31
CA GLY A 109 5.81 -22.06 -20.78
C GLY A 109 5.79 -22.15 -19.26
N HIS A 110 6.54 -23.11 -18.72
CA HIS A 110 6.66 -23.25 -17.27
C HIS A 110 7.39 -22.06 -16.63
N VAL A 111 6.88 -21.57 -15.50
CA VAL A 111 7.52 -20.57 -14.63
C VAL A 111 7.69 -21.21 -13.24
N PRO A 112 8.92 -21.35 -12.74
CA PRO A 112 9.18 -21.98 -11.45
C PRO A 112 8.59 -21.12 -10.32
N HIS A 113 8.07 -21.77 -9.28
CA HIS A 113 7.45 -21.09 -8.13
C HIS A 113 6.30 -20.13 -8.50
N ASN A 114 5.67 -20.31 -9.66
CA ASN A 114 4.51 -19.50 -10.03
C ASN A 114 3.29 -19.89 -9.21
N THR A 115 3.05 -19.15 -8.13
CA THR A 115 1.91 -19.33 -7.21
C THR A 115 0.68 -18.55 -7.65
N GLU A 116 0.66 -18.00 -8.87
CA GLU A 116 -0.42 -17.15 -9.40
C GLU A 116 -0.85 -16.07 -8.39
N PRO A 117 0.02 -15.10 -8.08
CA PRO A 117 -0.27 -14.13 -7.04
C PRO A 117 -1.49 -13.27 -7.41
N VAL A 118 -2.49 -13.27 -6.53
CA VAL A 118 -3.72 -12.48 -6.68
C VAL A 118 -3.42 -11.01 -6.41
N GLY A 119 -3.94 -10.12 -7.27
CA GLY A 119 -3.82 -8.66 -7.08
C GLY A 119 -2.54 -8.02 -7.62
N VAL A 120 -1.70 -8.76 -8.35
CA VAL A 120 -0.56 -8.22 -9.10
C VAL A 120 -0.66 -8.55 -10.58
N SER A 121 0.06 -7.83 -11.43
CA SER A 121 0.12 -8.16 -12.85
C SER A 121 0.86 -9.48 -13.08
N PHE A 122 0.48 -10.22 -14.11
CA PHE A 122 1.11 -11.50 -14.49
C PHE A 122 2.64 -11.39 -14.56
N THR A 123 3.16 -10.42 -15.32
CA THR A 123 4.60 -10.18 -15.47
C THR A 123 5.28 -9.94 -14.12
N LYS A 124 4.63 -9.23 -13.20
CA LYS A 124 5.17 -8.97 -11.87
C LYS A 124 5.22 -10.24 -11.03
N GLY A 125 4.16 -11.05 -11.07
CA GLY A 125 4.12 -12.35 -10.42
C GLY A 125 5.24 -13.26 -10.90
N CYS A 126 5.41 -13.40 -12.21
CA CYS A 126 6.45 -14.27 -12.77
C CYS A 126 7.87 -13.83 -12.38
N VAL A 127 8.16 -12.52 -12.38
CA VAL A 127 9.47 -12.00 -11.94
C VAL A 127 9.71 -12.34 -10.47
N SER A 128 8.73 -12.13 -9.60
CA SER A 128 8.90 -12.44 -8.17
C SER A 128 9.10 -13.93 -7.92
N SER A 129 8.34 -14.79 -8.61
CA SER A 129 8.49 -16.25 -8.55
C SER A 129 9.87 -16.72 -9.03
N VAL A 130 10.36 -16.19 -10.15
CA VAL A 130 11.70 -16.53 -10.66
C VAL A 130 12.79 -16.02 -9.72
N ALA A 131 12.61 -14.83 -9.13
CA ALA A 131 13.55 -14.30 -8.15
C ALA A 131 13.59 -15.17 -6.89
N GLN A 132 12.45 -15.64 -6.39
CA GLN A 132 12.38 -16.58 -5.27
C GLN A 132 13.13 -17.88 -5.60
N PHE A 133 12.85 -18.47 -6.76
CA PHE A 133 13.55 -19.68 -7.21
C PHE A 133 15.08 -19.53 -7.23
N ILE A 134 15.60 -18.37 -7.66
CA ILE A 134 17.05 -18.11 -7.63
C ILE A 134 17.59 -18.08 -6.19
N ARG A 135 16.84 -17.50 -5.24
CA ARG A 135 17.25 -17.46 -3.83
C ARG A 135 17.30 -18.87 -3.27
N ASP A 136 16.28 -19.68 -3.52
CA ASP A 136 16.21 -21.07 -3.07
C ASP A 136 17.38 -21.89 -3.63
N GLN A 137 17.72 -21.70 -4.92
CA GLN A 137 18.89 -22.36 -5.53
C GLN A 137 20.22 -21.92 -4.88
N ALA A 138 20.35 -20.65 -4.51
CA ALA A 138 21.54 -20.13 -3.85
C ALA A 138 21.70 -20.73 -2.44
N GLU A 139 20.60 -20.90 -1.71
CA GLU A 139 20.58 -21.57 -0.40
C GLU A 139 21.05 -23.03 -0.53
N VAL A 140 20.43 -23.80 -1.43
CA VAL A 140 20.82 -25.20 -1.68
C VAL A 140 22.29 -25.33 -2.10
N ARG A 141 22.82 -24.37 -2.87
CA ARG A 141 24.24 -24.37 -3.28
C ARG A 141 25.17 -24.10 -2.12
N ASN A 142 24.77 -23.26 -1.16
CA ASN A 142 25.60 -22.95 0.01
C ASN A 142 25.59 -24.07 1.05
N ASP A 143 24.52 -24.87 1.09
CA ASP A 143 24.36 -26.00 2.02
C ASP A 143 25.09 -27.28 1.57
N ASN A 144 25.56 -27.34 0.32
CA ASN A 144 26.28 -28.48 -0.23
C ASN A 144 27.77 -28.10 -0.45
N PRO A 145 28.67 -28.47 0.48
CA PRO A 145 30.07 -28.01 0.48
C PRO A 145 30.92 -28.57 -0.67
#